data_AF-A0A2S1R4G7-F1
#
_entry.id   AF-A0A2S1R4G7-F1
#
_cell.length_a   1.000
_cell.length_b   1.000
_cell.length_c   1.000
_cell.angle_alpha   90.00
_cell.angle_beta   90.00
_cell.angle_gamma   90.00
#
_symmetry.space_group_name_H-M   'P 1'
#
loop_
_entity.id
_entity.type
_entity.pdbx_description
1 polymer ?
#
loop_
_entity_poly.entity_id
_entity_poly.type
_entity_poly.pdbx_seq_one_letter_code
_entity_poly.pdbx_strand_id
1 'polypeptide(L)'
;MDAAFNLLDKALTRMVDGDEQRAAKLISRAASLPFAEHLGLWPGPYTAHQMLFDFLCNVAETASLDQEHPDDDGHLDQLYDDVARVVPLLDARAGAIYRDIVETIVSDAVMLGIPRDVAGVLADAVRTLPDPETAERALALGRDADLARREDLTRLELGVLRTVITAMNEADGIPHSK
;
A
#
# COMPACT_ATOMS: atom_id res chain seq x y z
N MET A 1 -12.83 -2.41 13.76
CA MET A 1 -11.55 -2.26 13.06
C MET A 1 -10.82 -0.98 13.45
N ASP A 2 -11.53 0.03 13.92
CA ASP A 2 -11.02 1.36 14.32
C ASP A 2 -9.85 1.32 15.31
N ALA A 3 -9.82 0.35 16.24
CA ALA A 3 -8.71 0.18 17.17
C ALA A 3 -7.40 -0.22 16.45
N ALA A 4 -7.47 -1.08 15.44
CA ALA A 4 -6.32 -1.46 14.62
C ALA A 4 -5.84 -0.26 13.82
N PHE A 5 -6.75 0.42 13.12
CA PHE A 5 -6.44 1.61 12.32
C PHE A 5 -5.72 2.67 13.16
N ASN A 6 -6.28 3.04 14.31
CA ASN A 6 -5.67 4.02 15.22
C ASN A 6 -4.26 3.64 15.71
N LEU A 7 -3.96 2.35 15.82
CA LEU A 7 -2.62 1.89 16.21
C LEU A 7 -1.66 1.95 15.04
N LEU A 8 -2.11 1.53 13.85
CA LEU A 8 -1.28 1.43 12.65
C LEU A 8 -1.02 2.79 12.01
N ASP A 9 -2.00 3.70 11.99
CA ASP A 9 -1.83 5.09 11.59
C ASP A 9 -0.74 5.77 12.42
N LYS A 10 -0.82 5.65 13.75
CA LYS A 10 0.24 6.13 14.65
C LYS A 10 1.57 5.42 14.41
N ALA A 11 1.55 4.12 14.09
CA ALA A 11 2.78 3.39 13.81
C ALA A 11 3.45 3.94 12.55
N LEU A 12 2.67 4.16 11.48
CA LEU A 12 3.13 4.73 10.22
C LEU A 12 3.76 6.11 10.43
N THR A 13 3.10 7.00 11.19
CA THR A 13 3.69 8.31 11.54
C THR A 13 5.05 8.15 12.20
N ARG A 14 5.18 7.23 13.17
CA ARG A 14 6.47 6.98 13.85
C ARG A 14 7.52 6.39 12.92
N MET A 15 7.13 5.54 11.98
CA MET A 15 8.06 4.99 10.98
C MET A 15 8.59 6.10 10.06
N VAL A 16 7.73 7.02 9.62
CA VAL A 16 8.12 8.19 8.81
C VAL A 16 9.05 9.12 9.59
N ASP A 17 8.78 9.33 10.89
CA ASP A 17 9.63 10.12 11.79
C ASP A 17 10.97 9.43 12.15
N GLY A 18 11.20 8.18 11.72
CA GLY A 18 12.38 7.39 12.08
C GLY A 18 12.38 6.80 13.51
N ASP A 19 11.26 6.88 14.24
CA ASP A 19 11.08 6.29 15.57
C ASP A 19 10.62 4.83 15.48
N GLU A 20 11.50 3.99 14.94
CA GLU A 20 11.25 2.56 14.68
C GLU A 20 10.87 1.79 15.96
N GLN A 21 11.44 2.18 17.11
CA GLN A 21 11.15 1.51 18.38
C GLN A 21 9.71 1.74 18.84
N ARG A 22 9.19 2.97 18.72
CA ARG A 22 7.79 3.24 19.06
C ARG A 22 6.84 2.66 18.03
N ALA A 23 7.19 2.70 16.74
CA ALA A 23 6.43 2.03 15.68
C ALA A 23 6.26 0.53 15.97
N ALA A 24 7.35 -0.18 16.29
CA ALA A 24 7.32 -1.60 16.59
C ALA A 24 6.36 -1.96 17.74
N LYS A 25 6.30 -1.13 18.80
CA LYS A 25 5.37 -1.33 19.92
C LYS A 25 3.91 -1.19 19.49
N LEU A 26 3.61 -0.25 18.59
CA LEU A 26 2.25 -0.03 18.09
C LEU A 26 1.82 -1.17 17.16
N ILE A 27 2.72 -1.61 16.26
CA ILE A 27 2.50 -2.76 15.38
C ILE A 27 2.22 -4.03 16.20
N SER A 28 3.04 -4.32 17.20
CA SER A 28 2.85 -5.49 18.07
C SER A 28 1.51 -5.47 18.80
N ARG A 29 1.06 -4.29 19.26
CA ARG A 29 -0.27 -4.13 19.86
C ARG A 29 -1.40 -4.37 18.87
N ALA A 30 -1.27 -3.92 17.62
CA ALA A 30 -2.27 -4.16 16.59
C ALA A 30 -2.33 -5.64 16.17
N ALA A 31 -1.17 -6.28 16.03
CA ALA A 31 -1.07 -7.71 15.73
C ALA A 31 -1.65 -8.59 16.85
N SER A 32 -1.63 -8.10 18.09
CA SER A 32 -2.19 -8.78 19.26
C SER A 32 -3.71 -8.66 19.39
N LEU A 33 -4.38 -7.88 18.54
CA LEU A 33 -5.84 -7.77 18.58
C LEU A 33 -6.48 -9.14 18.33
N PRO A 34 -7.61 -9.42 19.00
CA PRO A 34 -8.30 -10.71 18.86
C PRO A 34 -8.81 -10.89 17.43
N PHE A 35 -8.91 -12.15 17.01
CA PHE A 35 -9.51 -12.52 15.72
C PHE A 35 -10.94 -12.00 15.65
N ALA A 36 -11.29 -11.36 14.53
CA ALA A 36 -12.63 -10.84 14.30
C ALA A 36 -13.51 -11.92 13.68
N GLU A 37 -14.13 -12.77 14.52
CA GLU A 37 -14.92 -13.93 14.07
C GLU A 37 -15.98 -13.59 13.01
N HIS A 38 -16.70 -12.48 13.18
CA HIS A 38 -17.74 -12.03 12.24
C HIS A 38 -17.22 -11.64 10.85
N LEU A 39 -15.91 -11.38 10.72
CA LEU A 39 -15.25 -11.01 9.45
C LEU A 39 -14.28 -12.10 8.98
N GLY A 40 -14.00 -13.11 9.80
CA GLY A 40 -13.05 -14.17 9.47
C GLY A 40 -11.61 -13.71 9.29
N LEU A 41 -11.19 -12.62 9.96
CA LEU A 41 -9.87 -12.00 9.74
C LEU A 41 -9.14 -11.56 11.01
N TRP A 42 -7.83 -11.35 10.87
CA TRP A 42 -6.98 -10.74 11.88
C TRP A 42 -6.92 -9.22 11.69
N PRO A 43 -7.38 -8.40 12.66
CA PRO A 43 -7.53 -6.96 12.46
C PRO A 43 -6.25 -6.21 12.10
N GLY A 44 -5.12 -6.52 12.74
CA GLY A 44 -3.84 -5.83 12.50
C GLY A 44 -3.38 -5.96 11.04
N PRO A 45 -3.05 -7.17 10.57
CA PRO A 45 -2.60 -7.40 9.19
C PRO A 45 -3.61 -6.89 8.15
N TYR A 46 -4.90 -7.19 8.34
CA TYR A 46 -5.93 -6.74 7.41
C TYR A 46 -6.01 -5.21 7.32
N THR A 47 -5.92 -4.52 8.45
CA THR A 47 -5.96 -3.04 8.43
C THR A 47 -4.71 -2.45 7.77
N ALA A 48 -3.53 -3.05 7.95
CA ALA A 48 -2.32 -2.61 7.26
C ALA A 48 -2.47 -2.72 5.74
N HIS A 49 -3.00 -3.85 5.28
CA HIS A 49 -3.29 -4.10 3.87
C HIS A 49 -4.33 -3.11 3.32
N GLN A 50 -5.44 -2.89 4.05
CA GLN A 50 -6.45 -1.89 3.66
C GLN A 50 -5.89 -0.47 3.58
N MET A 51 -5.03 -0.06 4.53
CA MET A 51 -4.40 1.25 4.47
C MET A 51 -3.54 1.43 3.21
N LEU A 52 -2.84 0.39 2.76
CA LEU A 52 -2.06 0.43 1.52
C LEU A 52 -2.96 0.45 0.28
N PHE A 53 -3.99 -0.39 0.26
CA PHE A 53 -4.99 -0.42 -0.80
C PHE A 53 -5.69 0.94 -0.97
N ASP A 54 -6.22 1.50 0.12
CA ASP A 54 -6.92 2.79 0.13
C ASP A 54 -6.00 3.92 -0.33
N PHE A 55 -4.74 3.91 0.10
CA PHE A 55 -3.76 4.91 -0.34
C PHE A 55 -3.54 4.85 -1.86
N LEU A 56 -3.33 3.65 -2.41
CA LEU A 56 -3.09 3.48 -3.85
C LEU A 56 -4.35 3.76 -4.69
N CYS A 57 -5.55 3.46 -4.17
CA CYS A 57 -6.80 3.88 -4.80
C CYS A 57 -6.90 5.41 -4.84
N ASN A 58 -6.61 6.10 -3.74
CA ASN A 58 -6.61 7.57 -3.72
C ASN A 58 -5.59 8.17 -4.71
N VAL A 59 -4.41 7.57 -4.86
CA VAL A 59 -3.41 7.99 -5.87
C VAL A 59 -3.97 7.81 -7.28
N ALA A 60 -4.57 6.65 -7.58
CA ALA A 60 -5.18 6.38 -8.89
C ALA A 60 -6.35 7.32 -9.19
N GLU A 61 -7.23 7.56 -8.21
CA GLU A 61 -8.36 8.49 -8.32
C GLU A 61 -7.89 9.94 -8.53
N THR A 62 -6.86 10.38 -7.81
CA THR A 62 -6.30 11.74 -7.97
C THR A 62 -5.76 11.94 -9.39
N ALA A 63 -4.99 10.97 -9.89
CA ALA A 63 -4.51 10.98 -11.28
C ALA A 63 -5.66 10.96 -12.31
N SER A 64 -6.85 10.49 -11.92
CA SER A 64 -8.04 10.44 -12.78
C SER A 64 -8.84 11.74 -12.79
N LEU A 65 -8.93 12.42 -11.65
CA LEU A 65 -9.70 13.68 -11.50
C LEU A 65 -9.05 14.85 -12.24
N ASP A 66 -7.74 14.87 -12.29
CA ASP A 66 -7.00 15.92 -13.00
C ASP A 66 -7.13 15.81 -14.54
N GLN A 67 -7.67 14.69 -15.06
CA GLN A 67 -7.96 14.50 -16.49
C GLN A 67 -9.19 15.26 -17.01
N GLU A 68 -9.95 15.96 -16.14
CA GLU A 68 -11.07 16.81 -16.58
C GLU A 68 -10.62 17.95 -17.53
N HIS A 69 -9.32 18.19 -17.65
CA HIS A 69 -8.70 19.04 -18.65
C HIS A 69 -7.95 18.21 -19.72
N PRO A 70 -8.52 18.00 -20.92
CA PRO A 70 -8.03 17.05 -21.93
C PRO A 70 -6.68 17.40 -22.59
N ASP A 71 -6.05 18.51 -22.19
CA ASP A 71 -4.72 18.93 -22.65
C ASP A 71 -3.63 18.68 -21.58
N ASP A 72 -3.98 18.10 -20.42
CA ASP A 72 -3.08 17.89 -19.28
C ASP A 72 -2.64 16.42 -19.16
N ASP A 73 -1.90 15.93 -20.16
CA ASP A 73 -1.31 14.58 -20.15
C ASP A 73 -0.27 14.39 -19.01
N GLY A 74 0.14 15.47 -18.34
CA GLY A 74 1.17 15.47 -17.29
C GLY A 74 0.83 14.62 -16.06
N HIS A 75 -0.46 14.35 -15.81
CA HIS A 75 -0.89 13.56 -14.65
C HIS A 75 -0.65 12.06 -14.81
N LEU A 76 -0.76 11.53 -16.03
CA LEU A 76 -0.42 10.12 -16.31
C LEU A 76 1.08 9.90 -16.27
N ASP A 77 1.86 10.85 -16.78
CA ASP A 77 3.32 10.83 -16.70
C ASP A 77 3.78 10.88 -15.23
N GLN A 78 3.14 11.71 -14.39
CA GLN A 78 3.43 11.75 -12.96
C GLN A 78 3.09 10.43 -12.27
N LEU A 79 1.92 9.84 -12.54
CA LEU A 79 1.57 8.53 -11.98
C LEU A 79 2.56 7.45 -12.40
N TYR A 80 2.97 7.45 -13.67
CA TYR A 80 3.97 6.53 -14.18
C TYR A 80 5.31 6.71 -13.44
N ASP A 81 5.77 7.95 -13.30
CA ASP A 81 6.99 8.29 -12.57
C ASP A 81 6.91 7.89 -11.09
N ASP A 82 5.78 8.12 -10.43
CA ASP A 82 5.56 7.76 -9.03
C ASP A 82 5.65 6.26 -8.81
N VAL A 83 5.00 5.45 -9.63
CA VAL A 83 5.11 3.99 -9.54
C VAL A 83 6.53 3.53 -9.90
N ALA A 84 7.16 4.13 -10.92
CA ALA A 84 8.53 3.81 -11.31
C ALA A 84 9.57 4.16 -10.23
N ARG A 85 9.32 5.16 -9.37
CA ARG A 85 10.15 5.48 -8.21
C ARG A 85 10.01 4.46 -7.07
N VAL A 86 8.80 3.92 -6.88
CA VAL A 86 8.53 2.93 -5.82
C VAL A 86 9.20 1.60 -6.11
N VAL A 87 9.04 1.06 -7.33
CA VAL A 87 9.44 -0.30 -7.70
C VAL A 87 10.88 -0.67 -7.30
N PRO A 88 11.92 0.15 -7.57
CA PRO A 88 13.30 -0.16 -7.23
C PRO A 88 13.61 -0.20 -5.72
N LEU A 89 12.73 0.36 -4.89
CA LEU A 89 12.89 0.42 -3.43
C LEU A 89 12.34 -0.81 -2.71
N LEU A 90 11.60 -1.66 -3.43
CA LEU A 90 10.96 -2.83 -2.87
C LEU A 90 11.85 -4.07 -3.07
N ASP A 91 12.11 -4.78 -1.97
CA ASP A 91 12.66 -6.14 -2.07
C ASP A 91 11.63 -7.11 -2.65
N ALA A 92 12.03 -8.36 -2.91
CA ALA A 92 11.15 -9.34 -3.53
C ALA A 92 9.84 -9.59 -2.75
N ARG A 93 9.89 -9.51 -1.41
CA ARG A 93 8.73 -9.77 -0.55
C ARG A 93 7.80 -8.56 -0.55
N ALA A 94 8.35 -7.37 -0.36
CA ALA A 94 7.62 -6.10 -0.41
C ALA A 94 7.01 -5.84 -1.81
N GLY A 95 7.76 -6.16 -2.87
CA GLY A 95 7.33 -6.03 -4.26
C GLY A 95 6.15 -6.93 -4.60
N ALA A 96 6.09 -8.14 -4.04
CA ALA A 96 4.96 -9.04 -4.27
C ALA A 96 3.67 -8.55 -3.58
N ILE A 97 3.76 -7.91 -2.40
CA ILE A 97 2.61 -7.24 -1.75
C ILE A 97 2.10 -6.08 -2.60
N TYR A 98 3.03 -5.22 -3.02
CA TYR A 98 2.69 -4.06 -3.83
C TYR A 98 2.03 -4.49 -5.15
N ARG A 99 2.59 -5.52 -5.80
CA ARG A 99 2.03 -6.08 -7.03
C ARG A 99 0.62 -6.65 -6.83
N ASP A 100 0.39 -7.44 -5.78
CA ASP A 100 -0.92 -8.02 -5.46
C ASP A 100 -2.01 -6.94 -5.31
N ILE A 101 -1.71 -5.87 -4.59
CA ILE A 101 -2.65 -4.75 -4.41
C ILE A 101 -2.88 -4.01 -5.72
N VAL A 102 -1.82 -3.70 -6.48
CA VAL A 102 -1.98 -3.01 -7.76
C VAL A 102 -2.75 -3.88 -8.77
N GLU A 103 -2.48 -5.18 -8.84
CA GLU A 103 -3.23 -6.09 -9.71
C GLU A 103 -4.70 -6.19 -9.30
N THR A 104 -5.00 -6.14 -8.00
CA THR A 104 -6.38 -6.05 -7.49
C THR A 104 -7.05 -4.75 -7.96
N ILE A 105 -6.38 -3.60 -7.81
CA ILE A 105 -6.89 -2.30 -8.27
C ILE A 105 -7.13 -2.31 -9.79
N VAL A 106 -6.21 -2.87 -10.58
CA VAL A 106 -6.34 -2.97 -12.04
C VAL A 106 -7.49 -3.90 -12.43
N SER A 107 -7.63 -5.05 -11.76
CA SER A 107 -8.73 -5.99 -11.97
C SER A 107 -10.09 -5.34 -11.71
N ASP A 108 -10.18 -4.57 -10.62
CA ASP A 108 -11.41 -3.95 -10.14
C ASP A 108 -11.60 -2.50 -10.63
N ALA A 109 -10.75 -2.02 -11.53
CA ALA A 109 -10.69 -0.61 -11.94
C ALA A 109 -12.06 -0.03 -12.33
N VAL A 110 -12.88 -0.81 -13.06
CA VAL A 110 -14.24 -0.39 -13.46
C VAL A 110 -15.15 -0.19 -12.25
N MET A 111 -15.07 -1.07 -11.25
CA MET A 111 -15.87 -0.96 -10.02
C MET A 111 -15.40 0.20 -9.15
N LEU A 112 -14.09 0.47 -9.16
CA LEU A 112 -13.46 1.57 -8.43
C LEU A 112 -13.61 2.93 -9.14
N GLY A 113 -14.16 2.96 -10.36
CA GLY A 113 -14.28 4.19 -11.15
C GLY A 113 -12.94 4.69 -11.72
N ILE A 114 -11.93 3.84 -11.76
CA ILE A 114 -10.59 4.14 -12.27
C ILE A 114 -10.59 4.03 -13.80
N PRO A 115 -10.19 5.09 -14.54
CA PRO A 115 -10.05 5.09 -15.99
C PRO A 115 -9.09 4.02 -16.51
N ARG A 116 -9.29 3.61 -17.77
CA ARG A 116 -8.57 2.49 -18.38
C ARG A 116 -7.08 2.77 -18.59
N ASP A 117 -6.74 4.00 -18.92
CA ASP A 117 -5.39 4.53 -19.07
C ASP A 117 -4.64 4.57 -17.74
N VAL A 118 -5.26 5.05 -16.65
CA VAL A 118 -4.71 4.97 -15.28
C VAL A 118 -4.45 3.52 -14.90
N ALA A 119 -5.43 2.63 -15.11
CA ALA A 119 -5.25 1.19 -14.88
C ALA A 119 -4.14 0.60 -15.78
N GLY A 120 -3.96 1.11 -16.99
CA GLY A 120 -2.88 0.73 -17.91
C GLY A 120 -1.50 1.08 -17.37
N VAL A 121 -1.32 2.30 -16.85
CA VAL A 121 -0.07 2.75 -16.22
C VAL A 121 0.29 1.87 -15.02
N LEU A 122 -0.69 1.64 -14.13
CA LEU A 122 -0.52 0.77 -12.96
C LEU A 122 -0.11 -0.65 -13.38
N ALA A 123 -0.81 -1.22 -14.37
CA ALA A 123 -0.54 -2.55 -14.87
C ALA A 123 0.86 -2.68 -15.49
N ASP A 124 1.29 -1.69 -16.27
CA ASP A 124 2.59 -1.69 -16.91
C ASP A 124 3.73 -1.62 -15.88
N ALA A 125 3.57 -0.79 -14.86
CA ALA A 125 4.62 -0.54 -13.89
C ALA A 125 4.93 -1.75 -12.99
N VAL A 126 3.93 -2.58 -12.67
CA VAL A 126 4.12 -3.76 -11.82
C VAL A 126 4.53 -5.04 -12.57
N ARG A 127 4.61 -5.02 -13.91
CA ARG A 127 5.05 -6.20 -14.70
C ARG A 127 6.48 -6.66 -14.39
N THR A 128 7.31 -5.76 -13.87
CA THR A 128 8.72 -6.03 -13.54
C THR A 128 8.91 -6.60 -12.13
N LEU A 129 7.87 -6.52 -11.29
CA LEU A 129 7.88 -7.06 -9.92
C LEU A 129 7.67 -8.58 -9.93
N PRO A 130 8.16 -9.31 -8.91
CA PRO A 130 7.98 -10.76 -8.82
C PRO A 130 6.49 -11.15 -8.73
N ASP A 131 6.16 -12.32 -9.29
CA ASP A 131 4.79 -12.86 -9.35
C ASP A 131 4.19 -13.08 -7.95
N PRO A 132 2.91 -12.66 -7.72
CA PRO A 132 2.23 -12.79 -6.44
C PRO A 132 1.92 -14.23 -6.02
N GLU A 133 2.02 -15.27 -6.86
CA GLU A 133 1.90 -16.67 -6.41
C GLU A 133 2.94 -17.03 -5.33
N THR A 134 4.03 -16.24 -5.25
CA THR A 134 5.02 -16.32 -4.14
C THR A 134 4.51 -15.61 -2.86
N ALA A 135 3.65 -14.60 -2.98
CA ALA A 135 3.04 -13.82 -1.90
C ALA A 135 1.69 -14.38 -1.39
N GLU A 136 0.88 -15.04 -2.21
CA GLU A 136 -0.41 -15.63 -1.79
C GLU A 136 -0.25 -16.58 -0.59
N ARG A 137 0.83 -17.38 -0.59
CA ARG A 137 1.18 -18.24 0.57
C ARG A 137 1.77 -17.46 1.74
N ALA A 138 2.28 -16.25 1.51
CA ALA A 138 2.83 -15.38 2.55
C ALA A 138 1.75 -14.52 3.25
N LEU A 139 0.66 -14.20 2.54
CA LEU A 139 -0.40 -13.27 2.93
C LEU A 139 -1.61 -13.94 3.60
N ALA A 140 -1.95 -15.17 3.21
CA ALA A 140 -3.09 -15.89 3.77
C ALA A 140 -2.84 -16.27 5.24
N LEU A 141 -3.37 -15.48 6.17
CA LEU A 141 -3.36 -15.81 7.59
C LEU A 141 -4.59 -16.65 7.96
N GLY A 142 -4.37 -17.92 8.24
CA GLY A 142 -5.38 -18.77 8.86
C GLY A 142 -5.73 -18.31 10.29
N ARG A 143 -6.84 -18.82 10.82
CA ARG A 143 -7.28 -18.58 12.21
C ARG A 143 -6.25 -19.01 13.26
N ASP A 144 -5.35 -19.92 12.90
CA ASP A 144 -4.32 -20.44 13.81
C ASP A 144 -2.97 -19.69 13.68
N ALA A 145 -2.94 -18.57 12.94
CA ALA A 145 -1.72 -17.77 12.80
C ALA A 145 -1.23 -17.26 14.17
N ASP A 146 0.03 -17.56 14.49
CA ASP A 146 0.64 -17.09 15.72
C ASP A 146 0.87 -15.57 15.75
N LEU A 147 1.24 -15.03 16.91
CA LEU A 147 1.49 -13.60 17.03
C LEU A 147 2.66 -13.11 16.17
N ALA A 148 3.74 -13.90 16.09
CA ALA A 148 4.94 -13.51 15.34
C ALA A 148 4.62 -13.34 13.86
N ARG A 149 3.81 -14.25 13.30
CA ARG A 149 3.39 -14.22 11.90
C ARG A 149 2.48 -13.04 11.60
N ARG A 150 1.53 -12.75 12.50
CA ARG A 150 0.66 -11.57 12.40
C ARG A 150 1.47 -10.28 12.44
N GLU A 151 2.42 -10.19 13.37
CA GLU A 151 3.28 -9.01 13.52
C GLU A 151 4.20 -8.80 12.31
N ASP A 152 4.81 -9.88 11.82
CA ASP A 152 5.65 -9.89 10.62
C ASP A 152 4.88 -9.40 9.38
N LEU A 153 3.66 -9.91 9.14
CA LEU A 153 2.85 -9.45 8.02
C LEU A 153 2.40 -7.98 8.21
N THR A 154 1.93 -7.61 9.40
CA THR A 154 1.53 -6.21 9.69
C THR A 154 2.67 -5.24 9.42
N ARG A 155 3.90 -5.61 9.83
CA ARG A 155 5.10 -4.80 9.62
C ARG A 155 5.48 -4.70 8.14
N LEU A 156 5.38 -5.80 7.40
CA LEU A 156 5.68 -5.82 5.97
C LEU A 156 4.76 -4.87 5.20
N GLU A 157 3.45 -5.00 5.38
CA GLU A 157 2.43 -4.17 4.73
C GLU A 157 2.63 -2.67 5.03
N LEU A 158 2.82 -2.32 6.31
CA LEU A 158 3.13 -0.95 6.71
C LEU A 158 4.47 -0.45 6.18
N GLY A 159 5.46 -1.33 6.06
CA GLY A 159 6.75 -1.02 5.46
C GLY A 159 6.61 -0.66 3.98
N VAL A 160 5.81 -1.42 3.23
CA VAL A 160 5.47 -1.10 1.83
C VAL A 160 4.78 0.25 1.75
N LEU A 161 3.73 0.46 2.55
CA LEU A 161 3.02 1.75 2.60
C LEU A 161 3.95 2.92 2.93
N ARG A 162 4.84 2.78 3.91
CA ARG A 162 5.85 3.81 4.20
C ARG A 162 6.70 4.10 2.98
N THR A 163 7.24 3.06 2.33
CA THR A 163 8.10 3.23 1.15
C THR A 163 7.36 3.95 0.03
N VAL A 164 6.10 3.57 -0.24
CA VAL A 164 5.25 4.23 -1.24
C VAL A 164 5.06 5.72 -0.90
N ILE A 165 4.63 6.04 0.32
CA ILE A 165 4.41 7.42 0.77
C ILE A 165 5.70 8.24 0.66
N THR A 166 6.83 7.70 1.11
CA THR A 166 8.11 8.42 1.06
C THR A 166 8.55 8.68 -0.37
N ALA A 167 8.47 7.67 -1.25
CA ALA A 167 8.89 7.80 -2.65
C ALA A 167 8.03 8.81 -3.43
N MET A 168 6.72 8.83 -3.17
CA MET A 168 5.79 9.76 -3.82
C MET A 168 5.90 11.18 -3.25
N ASN A 169 6.05 11.35 -1.93
CA ASN A 169 6.24 12.68 -1.33
C ASN A 169 7.59 13.34 -1.71
N GLU A 170 8.63 12.54 -1.98
CA GLU A 170 9.91 13.08 -2.48
C GLU A 170 9.78 13.68 -3.89
N ALA A 171 8.78 13.25 -4.67
CA ALA A 171 8.47 13.83 -5.98
C ALA A 171 7.88 15.24 -5.86
N ASP A 172 6.96 15.44 -4.92
CA ASP A 172 6.36 16.74 -4.61
C ASP A 172 7.37 17.73 -4.00
N GLY A 173 8.54 17.23 -3.57
CA GLY A 173 9.64 17.98 -2.97
C GLY A 173 10.57 18.70 -3.96
N ILE A 174 10.36 18.60 -5.28
CA ILE A 174 11.05 19.48 -6.23
C ILE A 174 10.46 20.89 -6.06
N PRO A 175 11.25 21.88 -5.61
CA PRO A 175 10.72 23.19 -5.30
C PRO A 175 10.20 23.83 -6.58
N HIS A 176 8.88 24.03 -6.67
CA HIS A 176 8.33 25.06 -7.54
C HIS A 176 9.01 26.37 -7.15
N SER A 177 9.93 26.80 -8.01
CA SER A 177 10.67 28.04 -7.83
C SER A 177 9.66 29.17 -7.61
N LYS A 178 9.85 29.93 -6.54
CA LYS A 178 9.22 31.24 -6.39
C LYS A 178 9.62 32.15 -7.55
#